data_AF-A0A7V4HBQ0-F1
#
_entry.id   AF-A0A7V4HBQ0-F1
#
_cell.length_a   1.000
_cell.length_b   1.000
_cell.length_c   1.000
_cell.angle_alpha   90.00
_cell.angle_beta   90.00
_cell.angle_gamma   90.00
#
_symmetry.space_group_name_H-M   'P 1'
#
loop_
_entity.id
_entity.type
_entity.pdbx_description
1 polymer ?
#
loop_
_entity_poly.entity_id
_entity_poly.type
_entity_poly.pdbx_seq_one_letter_code
_entity_poly.pdbx_strand_id
1 'polypeptide(L)'
;IIGTERPENGSMYDENGKLHSLKMIDTTWYYWADCEEKYDSATIPYMVNEGKYSFFTKIVTQMVDKIINVPILKNAGASVTLCLKNLAFGAVTNTARLHKQLWAETCAEVNAFPPLRDKVVLNIVDGIKGCFNGGPGANPQFFCEYKTVLVGTDPVAVDRVGYDIVIKERIKRGVQKEDNPRGRIFMDLAQNLNLGIADLEKINWEKINLK
;
A
#
# COMPACT_ATOMS: atom_id res chain seq x y z
N ILE A 1 12.89 -12.29 -9.38
CA ILE A 1 11.89 -11.29 -8.93
C ILE A 1 12.02 -10.06 -9.83
N ILE A 2 10.92 -9.59 -10.43
CA ILE A 2 10.86 -8.36 -11.25
C ILE A 2 10.44 -7.20 -10.33
N GLY A 3 10.95 -5.99 -10.58
CA GLY A 3 10.60 -4.80 -9.82
C GLY A 3 10.99 -3.52 -10.57
N THR A 4 10.31 -2.42 -10.27
CA THR A 4 10.57 -1.10 -10.88
C THR A 4 11.89 -0.52 -10.37
N GLU A 5 12.06 -0.45 -9.05
CA GLU A 5 13.20 0.13 -8.35
C GLU A 5 14.14 -0.99 -7.91
N ARG A 6 14.92 -1.53 -8.84
CA ARG A 6 15.86 -2.60 -8.52
C ARG A 6 17.22 -2.36 -9.18
N PRO A 7 18.30 -2.80 -8.53
CA PRO A 7 19.61 -2.78 -9.17
C PRO A 7 19.69 -3.87 -10.25
N GLU A 8 20.49 -3.61 -11.28
CA GLU A 8 20.96 -4.60 -12.24
C GLU A 8 22.48 -4.69 -12.10
N ASN A 9 23.01 -5.90 -11.96
CA ASN A 9 24.43 -6.15 -11.72
C ASN A 9 25.03 -5.33 -10.55
N GLY A 10 24.22 -5.09 -9.50
CA GLY A 10 24.64 -4.36 -8.30
C GLY A 10 24.55 -2.82 -8.41
N SER A 11 24.12 -2.27 -9.55
CA SER A 11 23.97 -0.83 -9.76
C SER A 11 22.52 -0.45 -10.03
N MET A 12 22.07 0.70 -9.54
CA MET A 12 20.77 1.28 -9.92
C MET A 12 20.81 2.02 -11.28
N TYR A 13 22.01 2.27 -11.79
CA TYR A 13 22.28 3.08 -12.97
C TYR A 13 22.98 2.26 -14.06
N ASP A 14 22.64 2.56 -15.31
CA ASP A 14 23.32 2.03 -16.50
C ASP A 14 24.67 2.73 -16.77
N GLU A 15 25.35 2.27 -17.82
CA GLU A 15 26.65 2.79 -18.26
C GLU A 15 26.62 4.28 -18.65
N ASN A 16 25.44 4.84 -18.92
CA ASN A 16 25.24 6.24 -19.27
C ASN A 16 24.78 7.09 -18.07
N GLY A 17 24.76 6.52 -16.86
CA GLY A 17 24.32 7.20 -15.65
C GLY A 17 22.80 7.41 -15.57
N LYS A 18 22.00 6.66 -16.33
CA LYS A 18 20.53 6.68 -16.23
C LYS A 18 20.03 5.56 -15.36
N LEU A 19 18.96 5.83 -14.60
CA LEU A 19 18.34 4.81 -13.75
C LEU A 19 17.73 3.68 -14.58
N HIS A 20 17.97 2.43 -14.18
CA HIS A 20 17.30 1.26 -14.76
C HIS A 20 15.78 1.29 -14.56
N SER A 21 15.28 1.98 -13.55
CA SER A 21 13.84 2.12 -13.31
C SER A 21 13.12 2.93 -14.39
N LEU A 22 13.82 3.79 -15.14
CA LEU A 22 13.21 4.59 -16.21
C LEU A 22 12.66 3.75 -17.37
N LYS A 23 13.27 2.58 -17.66
CA LYS A 23 12.71 1.64 -18.66
C LYS A 23 11.49 0.88 -18.13
N MET A 24 11.26 0.89 -16.83
CA MET A 24 10.19 0.13 -16.15
C MET A 24 8.94 0.96 -15.84
N ILE A 25 8.94 2.28 -16.11
CA ILE A 25 7.77 3.14 -15.90
C ILE A 25 7.01 3.40 -17.20
N ASP A 26 5.70 3.55 -17.08
CA ASP A 26 4.80 3.91 -18.15
C ASP A 26 4.36 5.37 -17.97
N THR A 27 4.89 6.27 -18.79
CA THR A 27 4.65 7.70 -18.64
C THR A 27 3.28 8.16 -19.14
N THR A 28 2.50 7.29 -19.80
CA THR A 28 1.13 7.61 -20.21
C THR A 28 0.12 7.40 -19.09
N TRP A 29 0.50 6.65 -18.04
CA TRP A 29 -0.31 6.44 -16.84
C TRP A 29 0.36 7.12 -15.65
N TYR A 30 -0.33 8.10 -15.06
CA TYR A 30 0.21 8.83 -13.92
C TYR A 30 -0.86 9.24 -12.91
N TYR A 31 -0.44 9.30 -11.65
CA TYR A 31 -1.13 10.03 -10.59
C TYR A 31 -0.46 11.39 -10.42
N TRP A 32 -1.23 12.46 -10.62
CA TRP A 32 -0.76 13.83 -10.45
C TRP A 32 -1.22 14.39 -9.11
N ALA A 33 -0.34 15.11 -8.42
CA ALA A 33 -0.66 15.80 -7.19
C ALA A 33 0.08 17.13 -7.11
N ASP A 34 -0.55 18.15 -6.54
CA ASP A 34 0.06 19.48 -6.35
C ASP A 34 1.04 19.52 -5.16
N CYS A 35 1.97 18.57 -5.13
CA CYS A 35 3.07 18.53 -4.17
C CYS A 35 4.34 18.02 -4.86
N GLU A 36 5.48 18.50 -4.38
CA GLU A 36 6.80 18.16 -4.90
C GLU A 36 7.77 17.94 -3.74
N GLU A 37 8.76 17.09 -3.98
CA GLU A 37 9.89 16.89 -3.08
C GLU A 37 11.15 16.71 -3.95
N LYS A 38 12.28 17.21 -3.44
CA LYS A 38 13.58 17.06 -4.08
C LYS A 38 14.32 15.89 -3.46
N TYR A 39 14.99 15.10 -4.30
CA TYR A 39 15.69 13.90 -3.87
C TYR A 39 17.19 14.02 -4.15
N ASP A 40 17.98 13.60 -3.18
CA ASP A 40 19.42 13.45 -3.35
C ASP A 40 19.76 12.17 -4.16
N SER A 41 21.06 11.98 -4.43
CA SER A 41 21.57 10.83 -5.17
C SER A 41 21.32 9.49 -4.45
N ALA A 42 21.11 9.49 -3.13
CA ALA A 42 20.82 8.29 -2.36
C ALA A 42 19.34 7.88 -2.48
N THR A 43 18.44 8.86 -2.63
CA THR A 43 16.99 8.65 -2.59
C THR A 43 16.38 8.52 -3.98
N ILE A 44 16.87 9.29 -4.98
CA ILE A 44 16.32 9.29 -6.33
C ILE A 44 16.22 7.90 -6.99
N PRO A 45 17.13 6.94 -6.75
CA PRO A 45 16.99 5.59 -7.32
C PRO A 45 15.73 4.85 -6.88
N TYR A 46 15.20 5.18 -5.69
CA TYR A 46 13.99 4.60 -5.11
C TYR A 46 12.75 5.46 -5.38
N MET A 47 12.91 6.66 -5.95
CA MET A 47 11.79 7.53 -6.34
C MET A 47 11.59 7.59 -7.85
N VAL A 48 12.62 7.23 -8.63
CA VAL A 48 12.67 7.20 -10.10
C VAL A 48 12.62 8.58 -10.76
N ASN A 49 11.77 9.48 -10.29
CA ASN A 49 11.60 10.82 -10.82
C ASN A 49 11.22 11.83 -9.73
N GLU A 50 11.39 13.12 -10.04
CA GLU A 50 10.90 14.25 -9.25
C GLU A 50 9.64 14.88 -9.89
N GLY A 51 9.13 15.95 -9.27
CA GLY A 51 8.03 16.77 -9.76
C GLY A 51 6.67 16.29 -9.27
N LYS A 52 5.61 16.75 -9.96
CA LYS A 52 4.21 16.52 -9.54
C LYS A 52 3.61 15.19 -10.01
N TYR A 53 4.34 14.42 -10.79
CA TYR A 53 3.86 13.18 -11.42
C TYR A 53 4.42 11.93 -10.72
N SER A 54 3.54 10.96 -10.47
CA SER A 54 3.85 9.59 -10.08
C SER A 54 3.46 8.66 -11.22
N PHE A 55 4.43 8.05 -11.89
CA PHE A 55 4.16 7.20 -13.05
C PHE A 55 3.90 5.76 -12.61
N PHE A 56 2.97 5.08 -13.28
CA PHE A 56 2.71 3.67 -13.01
C PHE A 56 3.84 2.80 -13.57
N THR A 57 4.12 1.68 -12.89
CA THR A 57 5.04 0.67 -13.42
C THR A 57 4.45 -0.06 -14.61
N LYS A 58 5.28 -0.35 -15.62
CA LYS A 58 4.94 -1.22 -16.75
C LYS A 58 4.49 -2.60 -16.29
N ILE A 59 4.89 -3.03 -15.09
CA ILE A 59 4.44 -4.31 -14.52
C ILE A 59 2.91 -4.34 -14.47
N VAL A 60 2.27 -3.30 -13.93
CA VAL A 60 0.81 -3.25 -13.78
C VAL A 60 0.11 -2.74 -15.03
N THR A 61 0.74 -1.90 -15.85
CA THR A 61 0.09 -1.39 -17.08
C THR A 61 0.16 -2.39 -18.23
N GLN A 62 1.30 -3.09 -18.42
CA GLN A 62 1.61 -3.83 -19.65
C GLN A 62 1.96 -5.31 -19.44
N MET A 63 2.52 -5.71 -18.29
CA MET A 63 3.11 -7.05 -18.14
C MET A 63 2.20 -8.10 -17.51
N VAL A 64 1.16 -7.68 -16.78
CA VAL A 64 0.24 -8.60 -16.10
C VAL A 64 -1.21 -8.32 -16.47
N ASP A 65 -2.00 -9.40 -16.54
CA ASP A 65 -3.45 -9.33 -16.75
C ASP A 65 -4.22 -9.27 -15.42
N LYS A 66 -3.66 -9.86 -14.37
CA LYS A 66 -4.26 -10.01 -13.03
C LYS A 66 -3.23 -9.83 -11.93
N ILE A 67 -3.67 -9.29 -10.80
CA ILE A 67 -2.84 -8.99 -9.63
C ILE A 67 -3.40 -9.75 -8.42
N ILE A 68 -2.54 -10.54 -7.78
CA ILE A 68 -2.76 -11.08 -6.43
C ILE A 68 -1.88 -10.28 -5.48
N ASN A 69 -2.52 -9.57 -4.55
CA ASN A 69 -1.87 -8.67 -3.62
C ASN A 69 -1.58 -9.39 -2.30
N VAL A 70 -0.35 -9.29 -1.78
CA VAL A 70 0.08 -10.02 -0.56
C VAL A 70 0.71 -9.05 0.45
N PRO A 71 -0.08 -8.19 1.11
CA PRO A 71 0.44 -7.27 2.12
C PRO A 71 0.63 -7.95 3.49
N ILE A 72 1.33 -7.27 4.40
CA ILE A 72 1.50 -7.70 5.80
C ILE A 72 0.46 -7.03 6.69
N LEU A 73 -0.08 -7.74 7.69
CA LEU A 73 -0.96 -7.20 8.73
C LEU A 73 -0.18 -6.29 9.68
N LYS A 74 -0.11 -4.99 9.35
CA LYS A 74 0.63 -4.01 10.15
C LYS A 74 0.03 -2.60 10.13
N ASN A 75 0.40 -1.82 11.14
CA ASN A 75 0.00 -0.43 11.27
C ASN A 75 0.88 0.56 10.46
N ALA A 76 0.36 1.76 10.25
CA ALA A 76 1.12 3.00 9.99
C ALA A 76 0.41 4.20 10.63
N GLY A 77 1.10 4.92 11.53
CA GLY A 77 0.48 5.99 12.30
C GLY A 77 -0.79 5.51 13.04
N ALA A 78 -1.91 6.21 12.87
CA ALA A 78 -3.21 5.82 13.40
C ALA A 78 -3.95 4.74 12.58
N SER A 79 -3.35 4.31 11.46
CA SER A 79 -3.97 3.48 10.42
C SER A 79 -3.17 2.19 10.17
N VAL A 80 -3.36 1.55 9.00
CA VAL A 80 -2.72 0.31 8.55
C VAL A 80 -2.14 0.44 7.14
N THR A 81 -1.26 -0.49 6.74
CA THR A 81 -0.62 -0.51 5.39
C THR A 81 -0.93 -1.79 4.63
N LEU A 82 -2.19 -2.21 4.64
CA LEU A 82 -2.63 -3.49 4.09
C LEU A 82 -2.76 -3.38 2.56
N CYS A 83 -3.91 -3.71 1.99
CA CYS A 83 -4.09 -3.85 0.56
C CYS A 83 -3.92 -2.53 -0.20
N LEU A 84 -4.70 -1.51 0.16
CA LEU A 84 -4.79 -0.27 -0.62
C LEU A 84 -3.46 0.48 -0.67
N LYS A 85 -2.78 0.61 0.49
CA LYS A 85 -1.44 1.20 0.54
C LYS A 85 -0.46 0.36 -0.28
N ASN A 86 -0.44 -0.96 -0.08
CA ASN A 86 0.54 -1.82 -0.73
C ASN A 86 0.46 -1.74 -2.26
N LEU A 87 -0.77 -1.68 -2.79
CA LEU A 87 -1.02 -1.47 -4.21
C LEU A 87 -0.62 -0.06 -4.64
N ALA A 88 -1.16 0.98 -4.00
CA ALA A 88 -0.94 2.37 -4.41
C ALA A 88 0.55 2.73 -4.44
N PHE A 89 1.26 2.52 -3.31
CA PHE A 89 2.66 2.88 -3.17
C PHE A 89 3.62 1.87 -3.82
N GLY A 90 3.16 0.68 -4.18
CA GLY A 90 3.94 -0.30 -4.93
C GLY A 90 3.81 -0.16 -6.45
N ALA A 91 2.77 0.52 -6.93
CA ALA A 91 2.44 0.61 -8.34
C ALA A 91 2.95 1.89 -9.00
N VAL A 92 3.16 2.97 -8.25
CA VAL A 92 3.58 4.26 -8.80
C VAL A 92 4.90 4.74 -8.22
N THR A 93 5.62 5.57 -8.98
CA THR A 93 6.89 6.18 -8.57
C THR A 93 6.71 7.46 -7.76
N ASN A 94 7.83 8.06 -7.34
CA ASN A 94 7.86 9.40 -6.72
C ASN A 94 6.96 9.49 -5.48
N THR A 95 6.95 8.45 -4.65
CA THR A 95 5.93 8.31 -3.60
C THR A 95 6.26 9.06 -2.31
N ALA A 96 7.51 9.43 -2.06
CA ALA A 96 7.90 10.11 -0.82
C ALA A 96 7.12 11.41 -0.60
N ARG A 97 6.92 12.22 -1.64
CA ARG A 97 6.14 13.48 -1.57
C ARG A 97 4.68 13.28 -1.15
N LEU A 98 4.14 12.07 -1.36
CA LEU A 98 2.76 11.69 -1.05
C LEU A 98 2.58 11.25 0.40
N HIS A 99 3.64 10.81 1.08
CA HIS A 99 3.55 10.19 2.40
C HIS A 99 3.10 11.17 3.50
N LYS A 100 3.46 12.45 3.37
CA LYS A 100 3.26 13.44 4.46
C LYS A 100 1.86 14.03 4.47
N GLN A 101 1.39 14.49 3.31
CA GLN A 101 0.15 15.28 3.21
C GLN A 101 -0.99 14.53 2.52
N LEU A 102 -0.67 13.61 1.62
CA LEU A 102 -1.64 12.96 0.74
C LEU A 102 -1.72 11.46 0.98
N TRP A 103 -1.40 11.00 2.20
CA TRP A 103 -1.33 9.58 2.52
C TRP A 103 -2.65 8.88 2.24
N ALA A 104 -3.76 9.45 2.71
CA ALA A 104 -5.07 8.82 2.63
C ALA A 104 -5.62 8.87 1.20
N GLU A 105 -5.50 10.02 0.56
CA GLU A 105 -5.86 10.30 -0.83
C GLU A 105 -5.09 9.35 -1.75
N THR A 106 -3.77 9.25 -1.61
CA THR A 106 -2.95 8.37 -2.44
C THR A 106 -3.32 6.90 -2.26
N CYS A 107 -3.55 6.46 -1.02
CA CYS A 107 -4.00 5.08 -0.76
C CYS A 107 -5.35 4.79 -1.43
N ALA A 108 -6.26 5.77 -1.53
CA ALA A 108 -7.57 5.58 -2.15
C ALA A 108 -7.53 5.77 -3.69
N GLU A 109 -7.09 6.94 -4.15
CA GLU A 109 -7.22 7.42 -5.52
C GLU A 109 -6.37 6.63 -6.51
N VAL A 110 -5.14 6.25 -6.16
CA VAL A 110 -4.27 5.47 -7.07
C VAL A 110 -4.91 4.12 -7.41
N ASN A 111 -5.63 3.50 -6.47
CA ASN A 111 -6.34 2.25 -6.70
C ASN A 111 -7.57 2.40 -7.62
N ALA A 112 -8.04 3.62 -7.89
CA ALA A 112 -9.13 3.87 -8.83
C ALA A 112 -8.69 3.81 -10.30
N PHE A 113 -7.38 3.83 -10.58
CA PHE A 113 -6.87 3.79 -11.93
C PHE A 113 -6.99 2.38 -12.54
N PRO A 114 -7.35 2.25 -13.83
CA PRO A 114 -7.50 0.97 -14.53
C PRO A 114 -6.34 -0.04 -14.37
N PRO A 115 -5.05 0.36 -14.35
CA PRO A 115 -3.94 -0.57 -14.14
C PRO A 115 -4.01 -1.36 -12.82
N LEU A 116 -4.75 -0.86 -11.81
CA LEU A 116 -5.01 -1.56 -10.56
C LEU A 116 -6.46 -2.03 -10.47
N ARG A 117 -7.40 -1.10 -10.62
CA ARG A 117 -8.84 -1.33 -10.43
C ARG A 117 -9.36 -2.56 -11.18
N ASP A 118 -8.91 -2.73 -12.42
CA ASP A 118 -9.45 -3.77 -13.31
C ASP A 118 -8.67 -5.10 -13.22
N LYS A 119 -7.51 -5.07 -12.55
CA LYS A 119 -6.55 -6.18 -12.53
C LYS A 119 -6.43 -6.85 -11.17
N VAL A 120 -6.66 -6.15 -10.06
CA VAL A 120 -6.63 -6.75 -8.72
C VAL A 120 -7.81 -7.70 -8.55
N VAL A 121 -7.52 -8.98 -8.27
CA VAL A 121 -8.55 -10.02 -8.15
C VAL A 121 -8.57 -10.72 -6.80
N LEU A 122 -7.48 -10.64 -6.04
CA LEU A 122 -7.37 -11.29 -4.75
C LEU A 122 -6.36 -10.56 -3.87
N ASN A 123 -6.71 -10.41 -2.59
CA ASN A 123 -5.84 -9.89 -1.55
C ASN A 123 -5.67 -10.94 -0.47
N ILE A 124 -4.41 -11.21 -0.09
CA ILE A 124 -4.02 -12.19 0.93
C ILE A 124 -3.14 -11.46 1.95
N VAL A 125 -3.75 -10.94 3.02
CA VAL A 125 -3.00 -10.27 4.08
C VAL A 125 -2.36 -11.32 4.98
N ASP A 126 -1.03 -11.34 5.02
CA ASP A 126 -0.26 -12.17 5.95
C ASP A 126 -0.21 -11.52 7.32
N GLY A 127 -0.92 -12.13 8.28
CA GLY A 127 -0.88 -11.79 9.70
C GLY A 127 -0.33 -12.92 10.57
N ILE A 128 0.44 -13.87 10.02
CA ILE A 128 1.13 -14.88 10.84
C ILE A 128 2.00 -14.15 11.87
N LYS A 129 2.80 -13.20 11.38
CA LYS A 129 3.56 -12.23 12.19
C LYS A 129 3.37 -10.84 11.61
N GLY A 130 2.85 -9.92 12.43
CA GLY A 130 2.56 -8.55 12.05
C GLY A 130 3.14 -7.52 13.03
N CYS A 131 2.71 -6.27 12.90
CA CYS A 131 3.18 -5.16 13.72
C CYS A 131 2.01 -4.26 14.12
N PHE A 132 1.75 -4.11 15.43
CA PHE A 132 0.59 -3.36 15.90
C PHE A 132 0.90 -1.87 16.14
N ASN A 133 2.16 -1.45 16.29
CA ASN A 133 2.52 -0.04 16.50
C ASN A 133 3.89 0.35 15.90
N GLY A 134 4.24 1.65 15.90
CA GLY A 134 5.58 2.14 15.51
C GLY A 134 5.85 2.21 14.01
N GLY A 135 4.79 2.16 13.21
CA GLY A 135 4.83 2.27 11.75
C GLY A 135 5.03 3.71 11.25
N PRO A 136 5.34 3.92 9.96
CA PRO A 136 5.20 2.94 8.87
C PRO A 136 6.37 1.95 8.74
N GLY A 137 7.51 2.16 9.40
CA GLY A 137 8.57 1.16 9.49
C GLY A 137 8.16 -0.06 10.32
N ALA A 138 8.73 -1.23 10.05
CA ALA A 138 8.49 -2.40 10.89
C ALA A 138 9.37 -2.30 12.15
N ASN A 139 8.83 -1.75 13.25
CA ASN A 139 9.55 -1.65 14.51
C ASN A 139 9.46 -2.98 15.28
N PRO A 140 10.58 -3.71 15.50
CA PRO A 140 10.57 -5.03 16.10
C PRO A 140 9.94 -5.10 17.51
N GLN A 141 9.99 -4.00 18.27
CA GLN A 141 9.39 -3.91 19.61
C GLN A 141 7.87 -4.14 19.58
N PHE A 142 7.22 -3.80 18.47
CA PHE A 142 5.77 -3.91 18.31
C PHE A 142 5.35 -5.08 17.42
N PHE A 143 6.24 -6.05 17.20
CA PHE A 143 5.89 -7.29 16.52
C PHE A 143 4.96 -8.13 17.39
N CYS A 144 4.01 -8.78 16.73
CA CYS A 144 3.07 -9.70 17.35
C CYS A 144 2.65 -10.80 16.38
N GLU A 145 2.21 -11.94 16.91
CA GLU A 145 1.62 -13.00 16.11
C GLU A 145 0.10 -12.84 16.13
N TYR A 146 -0.51 -12.39 15.03
CA TYR A 146 -1.97 -12.41 14.92
C TYR A 146 -2.50 -13.80 14.57
N LYS A 147 -1.63 -14.69 14.05
CA LYS A 147 -1.96 -16.07 13.65
C LYS A 147 -3.19 -16.12 12.74
N THR A 148 -3.28 -15.14 11.84
CA THR A 148 -4.44 -14.89 11.00
C THR A 148 -3.96 -14.60 9.58
N VAL A 149 -4.68 -15.10 8.58
CA VAL A 149 -4.55 -14.68 7.18
C VAL A 149 -5.91 -14.13 6.77
N LEU A 150 -5.93 -12.94 6.18
CA LEU A 150 -7.17 -12.38 5.61
C LEU A 150 -7.14 -12.61 4.11
N VAL A 151 -8.22 -13.17 3.57
CA VAL A 151 -8.36 -13.45 2.15
C VAL A 151 -9.65 -12.81 1.65
N GLY A 152 -9.57 -12.00 0.61
CA GLY A 152 -10.74 -11.36 0.03
C GLY A 152 -10.49 -10.69 -1.32
N THR A 153 -11.54 -10.56 -2.12
CA THR A 153 -11.49 -9.94 -3.45
C THR A 153 -11.64 -8.41 -3.38
N ASP A 154 -12.32 -7.90 -2.35
CA ASP A 154 -12.46 -6.46 -2.07
C ASP A 154 -11.31 -5.97 -1.17
N PRO A 155 -10.36 -5.17 -1.69
CA PRO A 155 -9.23 -4.67 -0.90
C PRO A 155 -9.66 -3.70 0.22
N VAL A 156 -10.74 -2.94 0.03
CA VAL A 156 -11.25 -1.99 1.05
C VAL A 156 -11.82 -2.75 2.24
N ALA A 157 -12.62 -3.80 1.96
CA ALA A 157 -13.20 -4.64 3.00
C ALA A 157 -12.13 -5.40 3.79
N VAL A 158 -11.13 -5.94 3.09
CA VAL A 158 -10.00 -6.62 3.72
C VAL A 158 -9.21 -5.66 4.62
N ASP A 159 -8.96 -4.44 4.15
CA ASP A 159 -8.28 -3.40 4.94
C ASP A 159 -9.10 -3.02 6.17
N ARG A 160 -10.42 -2.93 6.02
CA ARG A 160 -11.33 -2.60 7.11
C ARG A 160 -11.32 -3.65 8.21
N VAL A 161 -11.37 -4.93 7.86
CA VAL A 161 -11.27 -6.04 8.82
C VAL A 161 -9.89 -6.05 9.48
N GLY A 162 -8.82 -5.91 8.70
CA GLY A 162 -7.46 -5.90 9.22
C GLY A 162 -7.16 -4.70 10.13
N TYR A 163 -7.71 -3.53 9.83
CA TYR A 163 -7.67 -2.35 10.70
C TYR A 163 -8.24 -2.67 12.08
N ASP A 164 -9.42 -3.28 12.14
CA ASP A 164 -10.07 -3.67 13.40
C ASP A 164 -9.21 -4.63 14.23
N ILE A 165 -8.55 -5.60 13.58
CA ILE A 165 -7.65 -6.54 14.25
C ILE A 165 -6.47 -5.80 14.90
N VAL A 166 -5.84 -4.88 14.17
CA VAL A 166 -4.71 -4.08 14.66
C VAL A 166 -5.13 -3.17 15.83
N ILE A 167 -6.29 -2.51 15.73
CA ILE A 167 -6.78 -1.60 16.77
C ILE A 167 -7.15 -2.38 18.04
N LYS A 168 -7.78 -3.55 17.92
CA LYS A 168 -8.05 -4.44 19.07
C LYS A 168 -6.76 -4.83 19.79
N GLU A 169 -5.70 -5.16 19.06
CA GLU A 169 -4.41 -5.48 19.69
C GLU A 169 -3.75 -4.25 20.35
N ARG A 170 -3.86 -3.05 19.75
CA ARG A 170 -3.40 -1.80 20.38
C ARG A 170 -4.11 -1.49 21.68
N ILE A 171 -5.43 -1.66 21.72
CA ILE A 171 -6.25 -1.43 22.92
C ILE A 171 -5.89 -2.44 24.00
N LYS A 172 -5.81 -3.72 23.64
CA LYS A 172 -5.40 -4.80 24.55
C LYS A 172 -4.02 -4.53 25.19
N ARG A 173 -3.10 -3.90 24.46
CA ARG A 173 -1.75 -3.56 24.94
C ARG A 173 -1.63 -2.15 25.54
N GLY A 174 -2.73 -1.41 25.66
CA GLY A 174 -2.75 -0.06 26.25
C GLY A 174 -2.05 1.02 25.40
N VAL A 175 -1.77 0.76 24.12
CA VAL A 175 -1.18 1.77 23.20
C VAL A 175 -2.21 2.83 22.81
N GLN A 176 -3.47 2.43 22.75
CA GLN A 176 -4.60 3.24 22.34
C GLN A 176 -5.79 2.91 23.26
N LYS A 177 -6.62 3.90 23.61
CA LYS A 177 -7.77 3.66 24.50
C LYS A 177 -9.00 3.17 23.76
N GLU A 178 -9.26 3.78 22.61
CA GLU A 178 -10.43 3.55 21.77
C GLU A 178 -10.05 3.79 20.31
N ASP A 179 -10.88 3.30 19.40
CA ASP A 179 -10.76 3.54 17.97
C ASP A 179 -10.80 5.05 17.61
N ASN A 180 -10.08 5.45 16.55
CA ASN A 180 -10.03 6.82 16.08
C ASN A 180 -10.42 6.88 14.59
N PRO A 181 -11.50 7.58 14.21
CA PRO A 181 -11.95 7.69 12.83
C PRO A 181 -10.87 8.15 11.84
N ARG A 182 -9.87 8.93 12.30
CA ARG A 182 -8.73 9.32 11.46
C ARG A 182 -7.96 8.13 10.87
N GLY A 183 -7.98 6.99 11.54
CA GLY A 183 -7.34 5.77 11.05
C GLY A 183 -8.04 5.14 9.86
N ARG A 184 -9.31 5.52 9.57
CA ARG A 184 -10.13 4.95 8.51
C ARG A 184 -10.30 5.83 7.28
N ILE A 185 -9.82 7.08 7.30
CA ILE A 185 -10.03 8.07 6.24
C ILE A 185 -9.77 7.49 4.84
N PHE A 186 -8.68 6.76 4.63
CA PHE A 186 -8.35 6.22 3.31
C PHE A 186 -9.32 5.13 2.83
N MET A 187 -9.90 4.34 3.74
CA MET A 187 -10.93 3.34 3.42
C MET A 187 -12.26 4.03 3.12
N ASP A 188 -12.61 5.07 3.87
CA ASP A 188 -13.82 5.86 3.63
C ASP A 188 -13.74 6.57 2.26
N LEU A 189 -12.58 7.14 1.92
CA LEU A 189 -12.33 7.71 0.59
C LEU A 189 -12.42 6.65 -0.51
N ALA A 190 -11.82 5.48 -0.32
CA ALA A 190 -11.87 4.39 -1.30
C ALA A 190 -13.31 3.88 -1.52
N GLN A 191 -14.12 3.80 -0.45
CA GLN A 191 -15.54 3.46 -0.56
C GLN A 191 -16.30 4.52 -1.36
N ASN A 192 -16.06 5.82 -1.12
CA ASN A 192 -16.69 6.91 -1.87
C ASN A 192 -16.32 6.91 -3.36
N LEU A 193 -15.14 6.36 -3.70
CA LEU A 193 -14.70 6.12 -5.08
C LEU A 193 -15.26 4.82 -5.69
N ASN A 194 -16.15 4.11 -4.97
CA ASN A 194 -16.73 2.82 -5.35
C ASN A 194 -15.68 1.72 -5.59
N LEU A 195 -14.61 1.71 -4.79
CA LEU A 195 -13.54 0.70 -4.88
C LEU A 195 -13.80 -0.53 -4.00
N GLY A 196 -14.78 -0.45 -3.10
CA GLY A 196 -15.11 -1.51 -2.15
C GLY A 196 -15.92 -0.99 -0.97
N ILE A 197 -16.08 -1.83 0.05
CA ILE A 197 -16.91 -1.54 1.23
C ILE A 197 -16.03 -1.36 2.47
N ALA A 198 -16.11 -0.18 3.11
CA ALA A 198 -15.46 0.13 4.39
C ALA A 198 -16.43 0.03 5.58
N ASP A 199 -17.73 -0.02 5.31
CA ASP A 199 -18.76 -0.21 6.33
C ASP A 199 -18.75 -1.67 6.83
N LEU A 200 -18.30 -1.88 8.06
CA LEU A 200 -18.11 -3.23 8.63
C LEU A 200 -19.41 -4.05 8.68
N GLU A 201 -20.57 -3.40 8.83
CA GLU A 201 -21.87 -4.07 8.87
C GLU A 201 -22.32 -4.58 7.50
N LYS A 202 -21.74 -4.04 6.42
CA LYS A 202 -22.03 -4.45 5.03
C LYS A 202 -21.01 -5.42 4.46
N ILE A 203 -19.92 -5.68 5.19
CA ILE A 203 -18.90 -6.66 4.77
C ILE A 203 -19.38 -8.06 5.15
N ASN A 204 -19.61 -8.90 4.15
CA ASN A 204 -19.83 -10.33 4.36
C ASN A 204 -18.48 -11.05 4.50
N TRP A 205 -18.19 -11.58 5.69
CA TRP A 205 -16.97 -12.34 5.95
C TRP A 205 -17.26 -13.52 6.88
N GLU A 206 -16.43 -14.56 6.77
CA GLU A 206 -16.49 -15.73 7.64
C GLU A 206 -15.13 -16.00 8.29
N LYS A 207 -15.16 -16.60 9.49
CA LYS A 207 -13.95 -17.06 10.17
C LYS A 207 -13.78 -18.55 9.96
N ILE A 208 -12.70 -18.94 9.29
CA ILE A 208 -12.29 -20.33 9.16
C ILE A 208 -11.14 -20.59 10.13
N ASN A 209 -11.28 -21.60 10.99
CA ASN A 209 -10.19 -22.07 11.85
C ASN A 209 -9.53 -23.27 11.17
N LEU A 210 -8.23 -23.16 10.91
CA LEU A 210 -7.42 -24.26 10.38
C LEU A 210 -7.02 -25.18 11.55
N LYS A 211 -7.07 -26.50 11.31
CA LYS A 211 -6.70 -27.54 12.29
C LYS A 211 -5.22 -27.86 12.24
#